data_AF-V6KI05-F1
#
_entry.id   AF-V6KI05-F1
#
_cell.length_a   1.000
_cell.length_b   1.000
_cell.length_c   1.000
_cell.angle_alpha   90.00
_cell.angle_beta   90.00
_cell.angle_gamma   90.00
#
_symmetry.space_group_name_H-M   'P 1'
#
loop_
_entity.id
_entity.type
_entity.pdbx_description
1 polymer ?
#
loop_
_entity_poly.entity_id
_entity_poly.type
_entity_poly.pdbx_seq_one_letter_code
_entity_poly.pdbx_strand_id
1 'polypeptide(L)'
;MPAQRVAVADEEGSPDAILIRRTMSEIGPVADKVASYFYALLFVRRPDLRVLFPPAMDMQRDRLLKALLTAAEHLDNTPVLVDYLQNLGRGHRKYGTRAEDYPAVGECLIGSLSKYAAAVWDPETEAAWVRAYTTISQVMIDSAAADALRSPAWWHAEVVTHDLRTPDVAILTVRPDQPYPFLAGQYTSIETPWWPRVWRHYSFASAPRSDGLLTFHVKAVPAGWVSNALVHRARPGDVIRLGPPTGSMTVDHTTDSGLLCLGGGTGIAPIKALVEDVAEHGARRPVEVFYGARTDHDLYEIDTMLRLQQSHSWLSVRAIIDQQARLQLPEALRDYGPWNEYDAYLSGPPGMIRSGVDMLRGFGIPSSRIRHDAVEELLVVGN
;
A
#
# COMPACT_ATOMS: atom_id res chain seq x y z
N MET A 1 1.88 7.14 -59.86
CA MET A 1 2.37 5.96 -59.11
C MET A 1 3.83 5.76 -59.50
N PRO A 2 4.76 5.61 -58.53
CA PRO A 2 4.65 4.60 -57.50
C PRO A 2 4.18 5.17 -56.16
N ALA A 3 3.41 4.34 -55.47
CA ALA A 3 2.85 4.59 -54.16
C ALA A 3 3.98 4.65 -53.12
N GLN A 4 3.98 5.73 -52.34
CA GLN A 4 4.75 5.82 -51.11
C GLN A 4 4.17 4.78 -50.16
N ARG A 5 4.87 3.64 -50.02
CA ARG A 5 4.60 2.67 -48.95
C ARG A 5 4.71 3.45 -47.64
N VAL A 6 3.57 3.61 -46.97
CA VAL A 6 3.55 3.98 -45.55
C VAL A 6 4.33 2.89 -44.83
N ALA A 7 5.50 3.23 -44.31
CA ALA A 7 6.25 2.36 -43.42
C ALA A 7 5.37 2.17 -42.18
N VAL A 8 4.89 0.93 -41.99
CA VAL A 8 4.35 0.48 -40.70
C VAL A 8 5.52 0.63 -39.73
N ALA A 9 5.35 1.44 -38.69
CA ALA A 9 6.36 1.55 -37.64
C ALA A 9 6.66 0.13 -37.13
N ASP A 10 7.93 -0.27 -37.12
CA ASP A 10 8.36 -1.53 -36.53
C ASP A 10 7.82 -1.59 -35.09
N GLU A 11 6.98 -2.58 -34.79
CA GLU A 11 6.51 -2.80 -33.42
C GLU A 11 7.72 -3.25 -32.58
N GLU A 12 8.36 -2.30 -31.89
CA GLU A 12 9.49 -2.58 -31.00
C GLU A 12 9.08 -3.58 -29.91
N GLY A 13 9.70 -4.76 -29.86
CA GLY A 13 9.49 -5.74 -28.80
C GLY A 13 9.77 -7.18 -29.23
N SER A 14 9.75 -8.11 -28.28
CA SER A 14 9.78 -9.54 -28.61
C SER A 14 8.51 -9.96 -29.39
N PRO A 15 8.56 -11.03 -30.20
CA PRO A 15 7.36 -11.52 -30.90
C PRO A 15 6.15 -11.75 -29.98
N ASP A 16 6.40 -12.28 -28.77
CA ASP A 16 5.36 -12.48 -27.76
C ASP A 16 4.80 -11.15 -27.23
N ALA A 17 5.65 -10.15 -26.98
CA ALA A 17 5.23 -8.83 -26.53
C ALA A 17 4.32 -8.13 -27.53
N ILE A 18 4.62 -8.25 -28.82
CA ILE A 18 3.81 -7.69 -29.90
C ILE A 18 2.39 -8.28 -29.87
N LEU A 19 2.28 -9.61 -29.85
CA LEU A 19 0.99 -10.31 -29.83
C LEU A 19 0.17 -9.99 -28.57
N ILE A 20 0.84 -9.92 -27.42
CA ILE A 20 0.21 -9.57 -26.13
C ILE A 20 -0.28 -8.12 -26.14
N ARG A 21 0.53 -7.15 -26.59
CA ARG A 21 0.11 -5.74 -26.67
C ARG A 21 -1.05 -5.54 -27.63
N ARG A 22 -1.04 -6.24 -28.78
CA ARG A 22 -2.17 -6.23 -29.73
C ARG A 22 -3.45 -6.77 -29.09
N THR A 23 -3.35 -7.87 -28.35
CA THR A 23 -4.47 -8.42 -27.57
C THR A 23 -4.99 -7.39 -26.56
N MET A 24 -4.09 -6.74 -25.79
CA MET A 24 -4.48 -5.76 -24.77
C MET A 24 -5.12 -4.50 -25.37
N SER A 25 -4.69 -4.08 -26.56
CA SER A 25 -5.29 -2.96 -27.30
C SER A 25 -6.74 -3.24 -27.70
N GLU A 26 -7.05 -4.44 -28.19
CA GLU A 26 -8.44 -4.85 -28.51
C GLU A 26 -9.30 -4.97 -27.23
N ILE A 27 -8.72 -5.45 -26.14
CA ILE A 27 -9.43 -5.64 -24.87
C ILE A 27 -9.73 -4.33 -24.14
N GLY A 28 -8.87 -3.31 -24.26
CA GLY A 28 -8.98 -2.06 -23.51
C GLY A 28 -10.39 -1.47 -23.43
N PRO A 29 -11.12 -1.30 -24.55
CA PRO A 29 -12.50 -0.79 -24.56
C PRO A 29 -13.55 -1.67 -23.86
N VAL A 30 -13.26 -2.97 -23.64
CA VAL A 30 -14.19 -3.96 -23.09
C VAL A 30 -13.64 -4.67 -21.84
N ALA A 31 -12.60 -4.11 -21.22
CA ALA A 31 -11.82 -4.77 -20.18
C ALA A 31 -12.66 -5.22 -18.97
N ASP A 32 -13.65 -4.43 -18.55
CA ASP A 32 -14.58 -4.78 -17.47
C ASP A 32 -15.39 -6.05 -17.78
N LYS A 33 -15.76 -6.24 -19.05
CA LYS A 33 -16.47 -7.46 -19.51
C LYS A 33 -15.55 -8.66 -19.48
N VAL A 34 -14.29 -8.49 -19.89
CA VAL A 34 -13.26 -9.55 -19.83
C VAL A 34 -13.03 -9.98 -18.39
N ALA A 35 -12.79 -9.04 -17.48
CA ALA A 35 -12.58 -9.34 -16.06
C ALA A 35 -13.82 -10.00 -15.42
N SER A 36 -15.03 -9.52 -15.76
CA SER A 36 -16.27 -10.11 -15.27
C SER A 36 -16.47 -11.55 -15.77
N TYR A 37 -16.19 -11.80 -17.05
CA TYR A 37 -16.29 -13.14 -17.63
C TYR A 37 -15.23 -14.08 -17.05
N PHE A 38 -14.00 -13.60 -16.86
CA PHE A 38 -12.93 -14.34 -16.20
C PHE A 38 -13.34 -14.86 -14.83
N TYR A 39 -13.82 -13.99 -13.94
CA TYR A 39 -14.22 -14.41 -12.60
C TYR A 39 -15.46 -15.32 -12.61
N ALA A 40 -16.41 -15.07 -13.52
CA ALA A 40 -17.56 -15.95 -13.68
C ALA A 40 -17.10 -17.36 -14.10
N LEU A 41 -16.20 -17.45 -15.08
CA LEU A 41 -15.64 -18.71 -15.56
C LEU A 41 -14.85 -19.43 -14.45
N LEU A 42 -14.01 -18.68 -13.72
CA LEU A 42 -13.21 -19.21 -12.62
C LEU A 42 -14.09 -19.81 -11.53
N PHE A 43 -15.12 -19.10 -11.07
CA PHE A 43 -15.97 -19.59 -9.97
C PHE A 43 -16.97 -20.67 -10.40
N VAL A 44 -17.31 -20.76 -11.69
CA VAL A 44 -18.09 -21.89 -12.22
C VAL A 44 -17.23 -23.16 -12.30
N ARG A 45 -15.96 -23.06 -12.73
CA ARG A 45 -15.07 -24.22 -12.88
C ARG A 45 -14.41 -24.65 -11.57
N ARG A 46 -14.08 -23.69 -10.71
CA ARG A 46 -13.37 -23.87 -9.44
C ARG A 46 -14.06 -23.08 -8.32
N PRO A 47 -15.26 -23.52 -7.90
CA PRO A 47 -16.02 -22.82 -6.86
C PRO A 47 -15.27 -22.77 -5.51
N ASP A 48 -14.36 -23.71 -5.27
CA ASP A 48 -13.47 -23.74 -4.11
C ASP A 48 -12.57 -22.50 -4.01
N LEU A 49 -12.17 -21.90 -5.13
CA LEU A 49 -11.33 -20.70 -5.15
C LEU A 49 -12.06 -19.43 -4.71
N ARG A 50 -13.40 -19.43 -4.65
CA ARG A 50 -14.19 -18.25 -4.28
C ARG A 50 -13.81 -17.71 -2.89
N VAL A 51 -13.38 -18.58 -1.97
CA VAL A 51 -12.98 -18.23 -0.59
C VAL A 51 -11.71 -17.36 -0.53
N LEU A 52 -10.92 -17.31 -1.60
CA LEU A 52 -9.71 -16.50 -1.68
C LEU A 52 -10.01 -15.03 -1.98
N PHE A 53 -11.23 -14.72 -2.46
CA PHE A 53 -11.61 -13.40 -2.94
C PHE A 53 -12.57 -12.67 -1.97
N PRO A 54 -12.55 -11.33 -1.94
CA PRO A 54 -13.47 -10.55 -1.13
C PRO A 54 -14.95 -10.78 -1.52
N PRO A 55 -15.91 -10.43 -0.65
CA PRO A 55 -17.34 -10.50 -0.96
C PRO A 55 -17.71 -9.66 -2.19
N ALA A 56 -17.21 -8.42 -2.27
CA ALA A 56 -17.39 -7.56 -3.44
C ALA A 56 -16.19 -7.64 -4.38
N MET A 57 -16.49 -7.66 -5.67
CA MET A 57 -15.51 -7.96 -6.71
C MET A 57 -15.11 -6.76 -7.57
N ASP A 58 -15.75 -5.60 -7.43
CA ASP A 58 -15.54 -4.46 -8.35
C ASP A 58 -14.09 -3.98 -8.32
N MET A 59 -13.58 -3.60 -7.14
CA MET A 59 -12.16 -3.25 -6.98
C MET A 59 -11.20 -4.38 -7.36
N GLN A 60 -11.63 -5.64 -7.25
CA GLN A 60 -10.80 -6.80 -7.55
C GLN A 60 -10.70 -7.06 -9.06
N ARG A 61 -11.73 -6.69 -9.84
CA ARG A 61 -11.70 -6.70 -11.31
C ARG A 61 -10.72 -5.65 -11.83
N ASP A 62 -10.79 -4.43 -11.31
CA ASP A 62 -9.89 -3.33 -11.68
C ASP A 62 -8.42 -3.69 -11.40
N ARG A 63 -8.16 -4.32 -10.25
CA ARG A 63 -6.81 -4.77 -9.86
C ARG A 63 -6.24 -5.82 -10.80
N LEU A 64 -7.05 -6.81 -11.19
CA LEU A 64 -6.63 -7.82 -12.15
C LEU A 64 -6.27 -7.18 -13.49
N LEU A 65 -7.14 -6.32 -14.02
CA LEU A 65 -6.90 -5.63 -15.27
C LEU A 65 -5.62 -4.81 -15.22
N LYS A 66 -5.43 -4.03 -14.15
CA LYS A 66 -4.23 -3.23 -13.96
C LYS A 66 -2.97 -4.09 -13.93
N ALA A 67 -2.99 -5.20 -13.20
CA ALA A 67 -1.85 -6.11 -13.14
C ALA A 67 -1.50 -6.71 -14.51
N LEU A 68 -2.50 -7.07 -15.30
CA LEU A 68 -2.30 -7.58 -16.67
C LEU A 68 -1.73 -6.49 -17.60
N LEU A 69 -2.23 -5.26 -17.52
CA LEU A 69 -1.71 -4.12 -18.28
C LEU A 69 -0.25 -3.83 -17.92
N THR A 70 0.08 -3.76 -16.63
CA THR A 70 1.45 -3.54 -16.16
C THR A 70 2.39 -4.67 -16.60
N ALA A 71 1.95 -5.93 -16.53
CA ALA A 71 2.74 -7.05 -17.00
C ALA A 71 2.98 -7.01 -18.53
N ALA A 72 1.98 -6.60 -19.31
CA ALA A 72 2.10 -6.45 -20.75
C ALA A 72 3.00 -5.26 -21.15
N GLU A 73 2.92 -4.15 -20.44
CA GLU A 73 3.76 -2.96 -20.64
C GLU A 73 5.23 -3.25 -20.38
N HIS A 74 5.54 -4.04 -19.34
CA HIS A 74 6.90 -4.37 -18.95
C HIS A 74 7.40 -5.73 -19.48
N LEU A 75 6.71 -6.37 -20.44
CA LEU A 75 7.06 -7.72 -20.88
C LEU A 75 8.52 -7.86 -21.37
N ASP A 76 9.03 -6.84 -22.07
CA ASP A 76 10.42 -6.79 -22.54
C ASP A 76 11.40 -6.18 -21.51
N ASN A 77 10.91 -5.61 -20.40
CA ASN A 77 11.74 -5.08 -19.31
C ASN A 77 11.80 -6.08 -18.16
N THR A 78 12.59 -7.13 -18.35
CA THR A 78 12.65 -8.29 -17.45
C THR A 78 12.95 -7.94 -15.99
N PRO A 79 13.95 -7.08 -15.64
CA PRO A 79 14.23 -6.79 -14.24
C PRO A 79 13.04 -6.13 -13.50
N VAL A 80 12.43 -5.12 -14.11
CA VAL A 80 11.28 -4.41 -13.53
C VAL A 80 10.08 -5.34 -13.39
N LEU A 81 9.79 -6.14 -14.43
CA LEU A 81 8.70 -7.09 -14.40
C LEU A 81 8.92 -8.17 -13.32
N VAL A 82 10.12 -8.73 -13.21
CA VAL A 82 10.42 -9.75 -12.20
C VAL A 82 10.24 -9.19 -10.79
N ASP A 83 10.75 -7.99 -10.49
CA ASP A 83 10.58 -7.36 -9.18
C ASP A 83 9.10 -7.12 -8.85
N TYR A 84 8.32 -6.64 -9.83
CA TYR A 84 6.88 -6.47 -9.70
C TYR A 84 6.15 -7.80 -9.39
N LEU A 85 6.44 -8.84 -10.17
CA LEU A 85 5.83 -10.17 -10.01
C LEU A 85 6.22 -10.84 -8.70
N GLN A 86 7.46 -10.70 -8.26
CA GLN A 86 7.91 -11.19 -6.97
C GLN A 86 7.14 -10.53 -5.82
N ASN A 87 6.96 -9.21 -5.87
CA ASN A 87 6.14 -8.48 -4.90
C ASN A 87 4.68 -8.96 -4.91
N LEU A 88 4.11 -9.17 -6.10
CA LEU A 88 2.75 -9.67 -6.26
C LEU A 88 2.59 -11.08 -5.69
N GLY A 89 3.55 -11.98 -5.95
CA GLY A 89 3.58 -13.34 -5.42
C GLY A 89 3.63 -13.37 -3.89
N ARG A 90 4.52 -12.58 -3.27
CA ARG A 90 4.53 -12.39 -1.81
C ARG A 90 3.20 -11.87 -1.28
N GLY A 91 2.62 -10.88 -1.96
CA GLY A 91 1.33 -10.30 -1.62
C GLY A 91 0.15 -11.28 -1.69
N HIS A 92 0.22 -12.30 -2.56
CA HIS A 92 -0.81 -13.32 -2.70
C HIS A 92 -0.86 -14.29 -1.51
N ARG A 93 0.26 -14.47 -0.80
CA ARG A 93 0.34 -15.38 0.36
C ARG A 93 -0.74 -15.11 1.39
N LYS A 94 -1.04 -13.83 1.68
CA LYS A 94 -2.03 -13.46 2.70
C LYS A 94 -3.47 -13.86 2.38
N TYR A 95 -3.78 -14.11 1.10
CA TYR A 95 -5.08 -14.59 0.66
C TYR A 95 -5.20 -16.13 0.76
N GLY A 96 -4.09 -16.82 0.95
CA GLY A 96 -4.02 -18.28 0.98
C GLY A 96 -3.84 -18.92 -0.39
N THR A 97 -3.42 -18.16 -1.41
CA THR A 97 -3.13 -18.67 -2.75
C THR A 97 -2.01 -19.70 -2.71
N ARG A 98 -2.22 -20.82 -3.41
CA ARG A 98 -1.29 -21.95 -3.52
C ARG A 98 -0.87 -22.14 -4.97
N ALA A 99 0.26 -22.83 -5.19
CA ALA A 99 0.75 -23.12 -6.54
C ALA A 99 -0.28 -23.87 -7.40
N GLU A 100 -1.07 -24.76 -6.79
CA GLU A 100 -2.14 -25.54 -7.42
C GLU A 100 -3.33 -24.70 -7.94
N ASP A 101 -3.45 -23.44 -7.52
CA ASP A 101 -4.53 -22.54 -7.96
C ASP A 101 -4.24 -21.89 -9.32
N TYR A 102 -2.96 -21.69 -9.65
CA TYR A 102 -2.53 -20.94 -10.83
C TYR A 102 -2.98 -21.59 -12.15
N PRO A 103 -2.87 -22.91 -12.38
CA PRO A 103 -3.31 -23.50 -13.65
C PRO A 103 -4.76 -23.15 -14.03
N ALA A 104 -5.69 -23.24 -13.06
CA ALA A 104 -7.10 -22.90 -13.30
C ALA A 104 -7.31 -21.41 -13.60
N VAL A 105 -6.53 -20.54 -12.95
CA VAL A 105 -6.53 -19.10 -13.24
C VAL A 105 -6.04 -18.84 -14.66
N GLY A 106 -4.94 -19.48 -15.09
CA GLY A 106 -4.39 -19.36 -16.44
C GLY A 106 -5.39 -19.78 -17.51
N GLU A 107 -6.01 -20.95 -17.36
CA GLU A 107 -7.03 -21.45 -18.29
C GLU A 107 -8.23 -20.49 -18.42
N CYS A 108 -8.72 -19.96 -17.28
CA CYS A 108 -9.85 -19.04 -17.29
C CYS A 108 -9.47 -17.68 -17.88
N LEU A 109 -8.24 -17.21 -17.63
CA LEU A 109 -7.73 -15.95 -18.20
C LEU A 109 -7.64 -16.07 -19.72
N ILE A 110 -6.91 -17.07 -20.22
CA ILE A 110 -6.71 -17.28 -21.66
C ILE A 110 -8.05 -17.50 -22.36
N GLY A 111 -8.96 -18.30 -21.77
CA GLY A 111 -10.32 -18.49 -22.31
C GLY A 111 -11.18 -17.22 -22.30
N SER A 112 -10.86 -16.24 -21.46
CA SER A 112 -11.52 -14.93 -21.46
C SER A 112 -10.92 -14.01 -22.53
N LEU A 113 -9.59 -14.00 -22.67
CA LEU A 113 -8.89 -13.24 -23.71
C LEU A 113 -9.33 -13.72 -25.10
N SER A 114 -9.33 -15.02 -25.36
CA SER A 114 -9.72 -15.61 -26.66
C SER A 114 -11.15 -15.27 -27.06
N LYS A 115 -12.06 -15.16 -26.10
CA LYS A 115 -13.45 -14.80 -26.34
C LYS A 115 -13.63 -13.34 -26.77
N TYR A 116 -12.85 -12.43 -26.20
CA TYR A 116 -13.05 -10.99 -26.35
C TYR A 116 -12.05 -10.30 -27.29
N ALA A 117 -10.93 -10.95 -27.61
CA ALA A 117 -9.94 -10.49 -28.57
C ALA A 117 -10.02 -11.26 -29.90
N ALA A 118 -11.24 -11.66 -30.31
CA ALA A 118 -11.44 -12.60 -31.41
C ALA A 118 -10.94 -12.08 -32.77
N ALA A 119 -10.76 -10.77 -32.94
CA ALA A 119 -10.25 -10.21 -34.19
C ALA A 119 -8.73 -10.40 -34.36
N VAL A 120 -7.99 -10.54 -33.24
CA VAL A 120 -6.54 -10.72 -33.24
C VAL A 120 -6.09 -12.06 -32.67
N TRP A 121 -7.02 -12.92 -32.23
CA TRP A 121 -6.71 -14.22 -31.63
C TRP A 121 -6.44 -15.30 -32.67
N ASP A 122 -5.26 -15.88 -32.62
CA ASP A 122 -4.83 -17.03 -33.42
C ASP A 122 -3.97 -18.00 -32.57
N PRO A 123 -3.59 -19.18 -33.10
CA PRO A 123 -2.79 -20.14 -32.34
C PRO A 123 -1.43 -19.61 -31.86
N GLU A 124 -0.84 -18.65 -32.57
CA GLU A 124 0.44 -18.04 -32.19
C GLU A 124 0.26 -17.09 -30.99
N THR A 125 -0.80 -16.28 -31.02
CA THR A 125 -1.22 -15.39 -29.93
C THR A 125 -1.56 -16.18 -28.67
N GLU A 126 -2.30 -17.28 -28.81
CA GLU A 126 -2.60 -18.18 -27.69
C GLU A 126 -1.32 -18.76 -27.09
N ALA A 127 -0.40 -19.25 -27.92
CA ALA A 127 0.87 -19.79 -27.46
C ALA A 127 1.74 -18.73 -26.75
N ALA A 128 1.73 -17.48 -27.23
CA ALA A 128 2.41 -16.36 -26.57
C ALA A 128 1.83 -16.08 -25.18
N TRP A 129 0.49 -16.05 -25.05
CA TRP A 129 -0.16 -15.89 -23.75
C TRP A 129 0.10 -17.06 -22.79
N VAL A 130 0.11 -18.30 -23.29
CA VAL A 130 0.47 -19.48 -22.48
C VAL A 130 1.90 -19.34 -21.93
N ARG A 131 2.87 -18.97 -22.77
CA ARG A 131 4.27 -18.76 -22.36
C ARG A 131 4.38 -17.64 -21.33
N ALA A 132 3.79 -16.48 -21.61
CA ALA A 132 3.83 -15.33 -20.70
C ALA A 132 3.18 -15.65 -19.35
N TYR A 133 1.99 -16.27 -19.35
CA TYR A 133 1.32 -16.68 -18.11
C TYR A 133 2.14 -17.68 -17.31
N THR A 134 2.77 -18.66 -17.98
CA THR A 134 3.63 -19.66 -17.34
C THR A 134 4.81 -18.98 -16.64
N THR A 135 5.50 -18.06 -17.32
CA THR A 135 6.60 -17.29 -16.72
C THR A 135 6.12 -16.44 -15.54
N ILE A 136 5.01 -15.72 -15.71
CA ILE A 136 4.42 -14.86 -14.67
C ILE A 136 4.10 -15.69 -13.42
N SER A 137 3.35 -16.77 -13.59
CA SER A 137 2.92 -17.63 -12.49
C SER A 137 4.10 -18.29 -11.79
N GLN A 138 5.11 -18.76 -12.54
CA GLN A 138 6.30 -19.38 -11.95
C GLN A 138 7.09 -18.40 -11.08
N VAL A 139 7.34 -17.17 -11.55
CA VAL A 139 8.03 -16.14 -10.75
C VAL A 139 7.27 -15.83 -9.46
N MET A 140 5.95 -15.73 -9.54
CA MET A 140 5.11 -15.47 -8.37
C MET A 140 5.12 -16.65 -7.37
N ILE A 141 5.02 -17.89 -7.86
CA ILE A 141 5.05 -19.11 -7.06
C ILE A 141 6.39 -19.24 -6.33
N ASP A 142 7.50 -19.08 -7.05
CA ASP A 142 8.84 -19.20 -6.49
C ASP A 142 9.11 -18.12 -5.45
N SER A 143 8.69 -16.88 -5.71
CA SER A 143 8.82 -15.81 -4.73
C SER A 143 8.01 -16.06 -3.47
N ALA A 144 6.77 -16.55 -3.62
CA ALA A 144 5.92 -16.90 -2.49
C ALA A 144 6.50 -18.06 -1.65
N ALA A 145 7.07 -19.07 -2.31
CA ALA A 145 7.71 -20.20 -1.65
C ALA A 145 8.99 -19.78 -0.90
N ALA A 146 9.85 -18.99 -1.53
CA ALA A 146 11.06 -18.47 -0.89
C ALA A 146 10.74 -17.58 0.32
N ASP A 147 9.70 -16.75 0.21
CA ASP A 147 9.25 -15.89 1.30
C ASP A 147 8.67 -16.69 2.48
N ALA A 148 8.00 -17.82 2.19
CA ALA A 148 7.45 -18.71 3.20
C ALA A 148 8.48 -19.41 4.09
N LEU A 149 9.75 -19.45 3.67
CA LEU A 149 10.85 -19.95 4.50
C LEU A 149 11.28 -18.94 5.57
N ARG A 150 10.90 -17.66 5.43
CA ARG A 150 11.39 -16.55 6.27
C ARG A 150 10.33 -15.95 7.17
N SER A 151 9.07 -15.95 6.72
CA SER A 151 7.97 -15.31 7.42
C SER A 151 6.65 -16.04 7.17
N PRO A 152 5.71 -16.01 8.12
CA PRO A 152 4.34 -16.46 7.89
C PRO A 152 3.63 -15.55 6.87
N ALA A 153 2.54 -16.03 6.28
CA ALA A 153 1.74 -15.22 5.36
C ALA A 153 0.99 -14.07 6.07
N TRP A 154 0.72 -14.26 7.36
CA TRP A 154 0.05 -13.32 8.24
C TRP A 154 0.28 -13.76 9.71
N TRP A 155 0.01 -12.86 10.65
CA TRP A 155 -0.02 -13.10 12.09
C TRP A 155 -1.46 -12.97 12.58
N HIS A 156 -1.86 -13.78 13.56
CA HIS A 156 -3.05 -13.42 14.33
C HIS A 156 -2.66 -12.39 15.38
N ALA A 157 -3.55 -11.45 15.65
CA ALA A 157 -3.38 -10.52 16.75
C ALA A 157 -4.69 -10.35 17.51
N GLU A 158 -4.64 -10.54 18.82
CA GLU A 158 -5.77 -10.32 19.72
C GLU A 158 -5.85 -8.82 20.05
N VAL A 159 -7.05 -8.22 19.95
CA VAL A 159 -7.29 -6.87 20.45
C VAL A 159 -7.21 -6.90 21.97
N VAL A 160 -6.26 -6.18 22.54
CA VAL A 160 -6.05 -6.08 23.99
C VAL A 160 -6.82 -4.91 24.56
N THR A 161 -6.75 -3.75 23.90
CA THR A 161 -7.50 -2.55 24.27
C THR A 161 -8.11 -1.89 23.04
N HIS A 162 -9.21 -1.19 23.26
CA HIS A 162 -9.94 -0.43 22.25
C HIS A 162 -10.41 0.87 22.90
N ASP A 163 -9.75 1.96 22.54
CA ASP A 163 -10.01 3.28 23.12
C ASP A 163 -10.60 4.19 22.04
N LEU A 164 -11.89 4.52 22.16
CA LEU A 164 -12.55 5.49 21.30
C LEU A 164 -12.12 6.91 21.72
N ARG A 165 -11.32 7.57 20.86
CA ARG A 165 -10.76 8.91 21.13
C ARG A 165 -11.65 10.02 20.60
N THR A 166 -12.31 9.78 19.48
CA THR A 166 -13.37 10.63 18.92
C THR A 166 -14.50 9.73 18.45
N PRO A 167 -15.70 10.26 18.09
CA PRO A 167 -16.76 9.44 17.52
C PRO A 167 -16.32 8.63 16.30
N ASP A 168 -15.30 9.06 15.56
CA ASP A 168 -14.80 8.43 14.34
C ASP A 168 -13.35 7.94 14.41
N VAL A 169 -12.66 8.03 15.55
CA VAL A 169 -11.27 7.57 15.73
C VAL A 169 -11.13 6.68 16.95
N ALA A 170 -10.59 5.49 16.76
CA ALA A 170 -10.22 4.57 17.83
C ALA A 170 -8.72 4.25 17.80
N ILE A 171 -8.14 4.06 18.98
CA ILE A 171 -6.81 3.49 19.16
C ILE A 171 -6.98 2.04 19.59
N LEU A 172 -6.41 1.13 18.81
CA LEU A 172 -6.41 -0.29 19.10
C LEU A 172 -5.00 -0.71 19.48
N THR A 173 -4.85 -1.36 20.63
CA THR A 173 -3.63 -2.09 20.97
C THR A 173 -3.89 -3.56 20.79
N VAL A 174 -3.02 -4.25 20.06
CA VAL A 174 -3.16 -5.66 19.73
C VAL A 174 -1.90 -6.44 20.11
N ARG A 175 -2.10 -7.72 20.45
CA ARG A 175 -1.04 -8.66 20.80
C ARG A 175 -0.92 -9.72 19.71
N PRO A 176 0.16 -9.72 18.91
CA PRO A 176 0.45 -10.79 17.98
C PRO A 176 0.64 -12.14 18.69
N ASP A 177 0.29 -13.23 18.01
CA ASP A 177 0.46 -14.61 18.48
C ASP A 177 1.92 -15.11 18.48
N GLN A 178 2.81 -14.37 17.82
CA GLN A 178 4.24 -14.64 17.70
C GLN A 178 5.00 -13.31 17.43
N PRO A 179 6.34 -13.29 17.55
CA PRO A 179 7.12 -12.07 17.31
C PRO A 179 6.79 -11.41 15.96
N TYR A 180 6.56 -10.09 16.00
CA TYR A 180 6.17 -9.30 14.83
C TYR A 180 7.29 -8.28 14.52
N PRO A 181 8.12 -8.51 13.47
CA PRO A 181 9.35 -7.75 13.26
C PRO A 181 9.10 -6.47 12.44
N PHE A 182 8.60 -5.41 13.09
CA PHE A 182 8.36 -4.12 12.44
C PHE A 182 9.37 -3.05 12.85
N LEU A 183 9.47 -1.99 12.05
CA LEU A 183 10.20 -0.77 12.37
C LEU A 183 9.23 0.41 12.53
N ALA A 184 9.61 1.39 13.33
CA ALA A 184 8.85 2.64 13.45
C ALA A 184 8.67 3.33 12.09
N GLY A 185 7.46 3.86 11.86
CA GLY A 185 7.06 4.47 10.60
C GLY A 185 6.48 3.51 9.55
N GLN A 186 6.70 2.20 9.70
CA GLN A 186 6.07 1.20 8.83
C GLN A 186 4.56 1.07 9.06
N TYR A 187 3.92 0.31 8.18
CA TYR A 187 2.52 -0.08 8.26
C TYR A 187 2.35 -1.57 7.96
N THR A 188 1.16 -2.09 8.24
CA THR A 188 0.76 -3.44 7.82
C THR A 188 -0.65 -3.43 7.25
N SER A 189 -1.00 -4.45 6.48
CA SER A 189 -2.39 -4.67 6.11
C SER A 189 -3.14 -5.45 7.19
N ILE A 190 -4.30 -4.94 7.62
CA ILE A 190 -5.19 -5.59 8.57
C ILE A 190 -6.40 -6.18 7.84
N GLU A 191 -6.74 -7.41 8.18
CA GLU A 191 -8.01 -8.07 7.86
C GLU A 191 -8.78 -8.33 9.14
N THR A 192 -10.09 -8.11 9.08
CA THR A 192 -11.00 -8.32 10.22
C THR A 192 -11.84 -9.57 10.03
N PRO A 193 -12.28 -10.24 11.10
CA PRO A 193 -13.12 -11.43 11.01
C PRO A 193 -14.49 -11.15 10.37
N TRP A 194 -14.92 -9.88 10.33
CA TRP A 194 -16.21 -9.45 9.80
C TRP A 194 -16.19 -9.15 8.31
N TRP A 195 -15.01 -8.89 7.76
CA TRP A 195 -14.80 -8.59 6.34
C TRP A 195 -13.63 -9.39 5.80
N PRO A 196 -13.80 -10.72 5.65
CA PRO A 196 -12.74 -11.59 5.19
C PRO A 196 -12.27 -11.19 3.77
N ARG A 197 -10.97 -11.32 3.53
CA ARG A 197 -10.22 -10.98 2.32
C ARG A 197 -10.28 -9.50 1.93
N VAL A 198 -10.82 -8.65 2.80
CA VAL A 198 -10.77 -7.19 2.65
C VAL A 198 -9.66 -6.66 3.54
N TRP A 199 -8.49 -6.45 2.94
CA TRP A 199 -7.31 -5.95 3.63
C TRP A 199 -7.19 -4.43 3.49
N ARG A 200 -6.86 -3.72 4.58
CA ARG A 200 -6.57 -2.27 4.57
C ARG A 200 -5.30 -1.96 5.34
N HIS A 201 -4.54 -0.97 4.87
CA HIS A 201 -3.26 -0.60 5.46
C HIS A 201 -3.43 0.34 6.64
N TYR A 202 -2.70 0.07 7.72
CA TYR A 202 -2.65 0.89 8.93
C TYR A 202 -1.21 0.97 9.44
N SER A 203 -0.74 2.18 9.68
CA SER A 203 0.59 2.45 10.23
C SER A 203 0.68 2.08 11.70
N PHE A 204 1.85 1.60 12.12
CA PHE A 204 2.15 1.43 13.54
C PHE A 204 2.23 2.79 14.21
N ALA A 205 1.63 2.90 15.40
CA ALA A 205 1.54 4.14 16.16
C ALA A 205 2.51 4.21 17.35
N SER A 206 3.45 3.27 17.43
CA SER A 206 4.51 3.20 18.43
C SER A 206 5.79 2.67 17.82
N ALA A 207 6.93 2.94 18.45
CA ALA A 207 8.17 2.20 18.19
C ALA A 207 8.02 0.73 18.66
N PRO A 208 8.88 -0.20 18.20
CA PRO A 208 8.91 -1.58 18.70
C PRO A 208 9.17 -1.64 20.21
N ARG A 209 8.29 -2.30 20.96
CA ARG A 209 8.38 -2.41 22.42
C ARG A 209 8.72 -3.82 22.87
N SER A 210 9.31 -3.93 24.05
CA SER A 210 9.67 -5.22 24.66
C SER A 210 8.46 -6.08 25.06
N ASP A 211 7.28 -5.48 25.23
CA ASP A 211 6.02 -6.18 25.49
C ASP A 211 5.40 -6.83 24.23
N GLY A 212 5.95 -6.53 23.04
CA GLY A 212 5.48 -7.02 21.75
C GLY A 212 4.11 -6.49 21.31
N LEU A 213 3.55 -5.50 22.02
CA LEU A 213 2.25 -4.93 21.68
C LEU A 213 2.37 -3.96 20.51
N LEU A 214 1.37 -4.01 19.63
CA LEU A 214 1.27 -3.14 18.45
C LEU A 214 0.11 -2.16 18.65
N THR A 215 0.29 -0.90 18.28
CA THR A 215 -0.78 0.11 18.39
C THR A 215 -1.13 0.67 17.01
N PHE A 216 -2.44 0.81 16.74
CA PHE A 216 -2.97 1.36 15.50
C PHE A 216 -3.98 2.48 15.80
N HIS A 217 -3.86 3.60 15.11
CA HIS A 217 -4.89 4.65 15.12
C HIS A 217 -5.77 4.48 13.88
N VAL A 218 -7.06 4.27 14.08
CA VAL A 218 -8.00 3.97 13.01
C VAL A 218 -9.07 5.04 12.96
N LYS A 219 -9.19 5.71 11.81
CA LYS A 219 -10.32 6.60 11.51
C LYS A 219 -11.38 5.86 10.70
N ALA A 220 -12.62 5.90 11.16
CA ALA A 220 -13.79 5.43 10.44
C ALA A 220 -13.98 6.29 9.18
N VAL A 221 -14.00 5.63 8.02
CA VAL A 221 -14.26 6.29 6.73
C VAL A 221 -15.70 6.03 6.36
N PRO A 222 -16.49 7.01 5.89
CA PRO A 222 -17.86 6.78 5.45
C PRO A 222 -17.95 5.59 4.49
N ALA A 223 -18.87 4.66 4.76
CA ALA A 223 -19.06 3.40 4.03
C ALA A 223 -17.84 2.44 3.98
N GLY A 224 -16.75 2.72 4.70
CA GLY A 224 -15.55 1.89 4.74
C GLY A 224 -15.74 0.63 5.59
N TRP A 225 -15.68 -0.56 4.99
CA TRP A 225 -15.97 -1.81 5.70
C TRP A 225 -15.02 -2.08 6.88
N VAL A 226 -13.71 -2.06 6.63
CA VAL A 226 -12.70 -2.42 7.62
C VAL A 226 -12.57 -1.35 8.70
N SER A 227 -12.50 -0.07 8.31
CA SER A 227 -12.34 1.02 9.27
C SER A 227 -13.54 1.17 10.21
N ASN A 228 -14.77 1.08 9.70
CA ASN A 228 -15.95 1.10 10.57
C ASN A 228 -15.99 -0.12 11.50
N ALA A 229 -15.58 -1.29 11.02
CA ALA A 229 -15.55 -2.48 11.86
C ALA A 229 -14.52 -2.36 13.00
N LEU A 230 -13.31 -1.86 12.70
CA LEU A 230 -12.29 -1.62 13.71
C LEU A 230 -12.70 -0.53 14.71
N VAL A 231 -13.33 0.56 14.27
CA VAL A 231 -13.70 1.66 15.18
C VAL A 231 -14.94 1.34 16.02
N HIS A 232 -16.00 0.82 15.40
CA HIS A 232 -17.30 0.72 16.08
C HIS A 232 -17.63 -0.68 16.58
N ARG A 233 -17.08 -1.72 15.96
CA ARG A 233 -17.43 -3.12 16.25
C ARG A 233 -16.39 -3.86 17.07
N ALA A 234 -15.10 -3.65 16.82
CA ALA A 234 -14.03 -4.38 17.50
C ALA A 234 -14.05 -4.16 19.01
N ARG A 235 -13.76 -5.21 19.77
CA ARG A 235 -13.69 -5.22 21.22
C ARG A 235 -12.46 -6.02 21.67
N PRO A 236 -11.98 -5.80 22.92
CA PRO A 236 -10.97 -6.67 23.50
C PRO A 236 -11.36 -8.15 23.41
N GLY A 237 -10.40 -9.00 23.05
CA GLY A 237 -10.60 -10.44 22.80
C GLY A 237 -10.91 -10.80 21.34
N ASP A 238 -11.27 -9.84 20.48
CA ASP A 238 -11.40 -10.11 19.04
C ASP A 238 -10.04 -10.41 18.42
N VAL A 239 -9.99 -11.34 17.45
CA VAL A 239 -8.76 -11.67 16.72
C VAL A 239 -8.82 -11.12 15.31
N ILE A 240 -7.82 -10.33 14.95
CA ILE A 240 -7.60 -9.80 13.59
C ILE A 240 -6.38 -10.48 12.95
N ARG A 241 -6.24 -10.35 11.63
CA ARG A 241 -5.03 -10.81 10.92
C ARG A 241 -4.20 -9.63 10.44
N LEU A 242 -2.89 -9.71 10.67
CA LEU A 242 -1.90 -8.74 10.21
C LEU A 242 -1.08 -9.37 9.07
N GLY A 243 -0.93 -8.66 7.96
CA GLY A 243 0.04 -9.03 6.92
C GLY A 243 1.47 -8.76 7.38
N PRO A 244 2.48 -9.01 6.54
CA PRO A 244 3.85 -8.59 6.83
C PRO A 244 3.97 -7.06 6.97
N PRO A 245 4.90 -6.55 7.80
CA PRO A 245 5.19 -5.12 7.86
C PRO A 245 5.81 -4.65 6.55
N THR A 246 5.42 -3.47 6.12
CA THR A 246 5.81 -2.84 4.86
C THR A 246 5.96 -1.32 5.06
N GLY A 247 6.64 -0.64 4.14
CA GLY A 247 6.82 0.81 4.19
C GLY A 247 8.27 1.20 4.40
N SER A 248 8.59 2.41 3.95
CA SER A 248 9.95 2.95 3.89
C SER A 248 10.14 4.23 4.70
N MET A 249 9.10 4.70 5.40
CA MET A 249 9.16 5.86 6.29
C MET A 249 9.93 5.62 7.60
N THR A 250 11.08 4.95 7.56
CA THR A 250 11.92 4.66 8.74
C THR A 250 13.03 5.69 8.92
N VAL A 251 13.47 5.93 10.16
CA VAL A 251 14.58 6.84 10.46
C VAL A 251 15.93 6.21 10.10
N ASP A 252 16.77 6.94 9.38
CA ASP A 252 18.19 6.62 9.23
C ASP A 252 18.99 7.19 10.41
N HIS A 253 19.28 6.31 11.38
CA HIS A 253 20.05 6.65 12.57
C HIS A 253 21.56 6.80 12.32
N THR A 254 22.06 6.56 11.10
CA THR A 254 23.48 6.73 10.77
C THR A 254 23.86 8.17 10.43
N THR A 255 22.87 9.04 10.26
CA THR A 255 23.04 10.48 9.97
C THR A 255 22.55 11.33 11.13
N ASP A 256 23.03 12.57 11.23
CA ASP A 256 22.60 13.54 12.24
C ASP A 256 21.59 14.57 11.71
N SER A 257 20.99 14.32 10.53
CA SER A 257 19.96 15.19 9.96
C SER A 257 18.76 15.34 10.89
N GLY A 258 18.26 16.56 11.02
CA GLY A 258 17.02 16.84 11.74
C GLY A 258 15.82 16.15 11.09
N LEU A 259 14.74 15.90 11.83
CA LEU A 259 13.53 15.31 11.28
C LEU A 259 12.41 16.35 11.19
N LEU A 260 11.87 16.56 10.00
CA LEU A 260 10.72 17.43 9.77
C LEU A 260 9.48 16.57 9.49
N CYS A 261 8.58 16.49 10.45
CA CYS A 261 7.48 15.55 10.45
C CYS A 261 6.14 16.26 10.28
N LEU A 262 5.39 15.93 9.22
CA LEU A 262 4.05 16.44 8.98
C LEU A 262 3.03 15.32 9.13
N GLY A 263 2.20 15.40 10.17
CA GLY A 263 1.11 14.46 10.44
C GLY A 263 -0.25 15.11 10.21
N GLY A 264 -1.09 14.56 9.35
CA GLY A 264 -2.47 15.02 9.13
C GLY A 264 -3.50 14.03 9.66
N GLY A 265 -4.33 14.43 10.63
CA GLY A 265 -5.34 13.55 11.23
C GLY A 265 -4.71 12.28 11.83
N THR A 266 -5.10 11.09 11.35
CA THR A 266 -4.48 9.81 11.78
C THR A 266 -3.05 9.60 11.27
N GLY A 267 -2.58 10.43 10.35
CA GLY A 267 -1.17 10.45 9.93
C GLY A 267 -0.19 10.81 11.05
N ILE A 268 -0.68 11.30 12.21
CA ILE A 268 0.14 11.44 13.41
C ILE A 268 0.66 10.09 13.96
N ALA A 269 -0.01 8.98 13.67
CA ALA A 269 0.37 7.65 14.18
C ALA A 269 1.82 7.25 13.81
N PRO A 270 2.21 7.16 12.52
CA PRO A 270 3.59 6.85 12.17
C PRO A 270 4.56 7.93 12.64
N ILE A 271 4.17 9.21 12.66
CA ILE A 271 5.04 10.28 13.17
C ILE A 271 5.36 10.09 14.65
N LYS A 272 4.35 9.76 15.47
CA LYS A 272 4.54 9.43 16.89
C LYS A 272 5.48 8.23 17.05
N ALA A 273 5.33 7.19 16.21
CA ALA A 273 6.24 6.05 16.22
C ALA A 273 7.70 6.45 15.94
N LEU A 274 7.92 7.34 14.97
CA LEU A 274 9.26 7.86 14.64
C LEU A 274 9.85 8.70 15.78
N VAL A 275 9.02 9.50 16.46
CA VAL A 275 9.46 10.27 17.64
C VAL A 275 9.86 9.34 18.79
N GLU A 276 9.07 8.29 19.07
CA GLU A 276 9.43 7.27 20.06
C GLU A 276 10.75 6.57 19.68
N ASP A 277 10.93 6.23 18.41
CA ASP A 277 12.13 5.57 17.89
C ASP A 277 13.40 6.43 18.05
N VAL A 278 13.32 7.74 17.77
CA VAL A 278 14.41 8.68 18.04
C VAL A 278 14.72 8.79 19.54
N ALA A 279 13.68 8.80 20.38
CA ALA A 279 13.86 8.86 21.83
C ALA A 279 14.59 7.61 22.38
N GLU A 280 14.36 6.44 21.80
CA GLU A 280 15.01 5.18 22.18
C GLU A 280 16.45 5.05 21.64
N HIS A 281 16.75 5.59 20.45
CA HIS A 281 18.06 5.46 19.78
C HIS A 281 19.08 6.56 20.16
N GLY A 282 18.68 7.59 20.89
CA GLY A 282 19.58 8.36 21.76
C GLY A 282 20.51 9.39 21.09
N ALA A 283 20.48 9.57 19.77
CA ALA A 283 21.17 10.69 19.11
C ALA A 283 20.28 11.94 19.15
N ARG A 284 20.74 12.99 19.84
CA ARG A 284 20.02 14.27 20.01
C ARG A 284 19.98 15.05 18.70
N ARG A 285 19.10 14.65 17.77
CA ARG A 285 18.76 15.40 16.56
C ARG A 285 17.50 16.26 16.79
N PRO A 286 17.39 17.46 16.22
CA PRO A 286 16.17 18.24 16.29
C PRO A 286 15.04 17.51 15.55
N VAL A 287 13.86 17.44 16.18
CA VAL A 287 12.65 16.87 15.58
C VAL A 287 11.53 17.89 15.65
N GLU A 288 11.03 18.27 14.48
CA GLU A 288 10.02 19.30 14.30
C GLU A 288 8.74 18.65 13.79
N VAL A 289 7.72 18.53 14.64
CA VAL A 289 6.42 17.94 14.31
C VAL A 289 5.39 19.03 14.06
N PHE A 290 4.77 18.99 12.90
CA PHE A 290 3.58 19.76 12.56
C PHE A 290 2.39 18.80 12.49
N TYR A 291 1.45 18.94 13.42
CA TYR A 291 0.25 18.11 13.52
C TYR A 291 -0.97 18.91 13.05
N GLY A 292 -1.47 18.56 11.86
CA GLY A 292 -2.61 19.21 11.22
C GLY A 292 -3.92 18.46 11.44
N ALA A 293 -4.98 19.21 11.76
CA ALA A 293 -6.34 18.69 11.75
C ALA A 293 -7.37 19.76 11.38
N ARG A 294 -8.64 19.35 11.18
CA ARG A 294 -9.72 20.28 10.81
C ARG A 294 -10.24 21.07 12.00
N THR A 295 -10.34 20.42 13.16
CA THR A 295 -10.82 21.02 14.40
C THR A 295 -9.92 20.62 15.56
N ASP A 296 -9.99 21.32 16.68
CA ASP A 296 -9.24 20.98 17.89
C ASP A 296 -9.54 19.56 18.36
N HIS A 297 -10.80 19.13 18.21
CA HIS A 297 -11.24 17.78 18.57
C HIS A 297 -10.60 16.69 17.68
N ASP A 298 -10.19 17.04 16.46
CA ASP A 298 -9.51 16.10 15.56
C ASP A 298 -8.02 15.94 15.88
N LEU A 299 -7.46 16.78 16.77
CA LEU A 299 -6.10 16.63 17.31
C LEU A 299 -6.06 15.67 18.51
N TYR A 300 -6.68 14.50 18.37
CA TYR A 300 -6.95 13.56 19.45
C TYR A 300 -5.71 13.01 20.20
N GLU A 301 -4.51 13.18 19.63
CA GLU A 301 -3.22 12.79 20.24
C GLU A 301 -2.32 13.97 20.63
N ILE A 302 -2.82 15.21 20.59
CA ILE A 302 -1.98 16.38 20.89
C ILE A 302 -1.40 16.34 22.30
N ASP A 303 -2.17 15.92 23.30
CA ASP A 303 -1.70 15.84 24.68
C ASP A 303 -0.55 14.84 24.84
N THR A 304 -0.58 13.72 24.11
CA THR A 304 0.52 12.75 24.08
C THR A 304 1.76 13.37 23.47
N MET A 305 1.62 14.05 22.34
CA MET A 305 2.75 14.70 21.67
C MET A 305 3.36 15.83 22.51
N LEU A 306 2.54 16.62 23.20
CA LEU A 306 3.01 17.66 24.12
C LEU A 306 3.73 17.08 25.35
N ARG A 307 3.27 15.94 25.89
CA ARG A 307 4.01 15.21 26.95
C ARG A 307 5.37 14.70 26.47
N LEU A 308 5.46 14.21 25.23
CA LEU A 308 6.72 13.82 24.62
C LEU A 308 7.66 15.03 24.50
N GLN A 309 7.16 16.18 24.03
CA GLN A 309 7.94 17.42 23.95
C GLN A 309 8.45 17.87 25.32
N GLN A 310 7.63 17.79 26.37
CA GLN A 310 8.06 18.10 27.74
C GLN A 310 9.18 17.18 28.24
N SER A 311 9.19 15.93 27.78
CA SER A 311 10.19 14.93 28.16
C SER A 311 11.47 15.02 27.32
N HIS A 312 11.40 15.64 26.14
CA HIS A 312 12.46 15.65 25.15
C HIS A 312 12.70 17.07 24.61
N SER A 313 13.77 17.73 25.10
CA SER A 313 14.11 19.11 24.71
C SER A 313 14.48 19.30 23.24
N TRP A 314 14.70 18.21 22.50
CA TRP A 314 15.01 18.21 21.07
C TRP A 314 13.76 18.10 20.18
N LEU A 315 12.57 17.91 20.78
CA LEU A 315 11.30 17.77 20.09
C LEU A 315 10.50 19.08 20.19
N SER A 316 10.05 19.59 19.05
CA SER A 316 9.10 20.70 18.96
C SER A 316 7.82 20.21 18.28
N VAL A 317 6.65 20.46 18.87
CA VAL A 317 5.34 20.07 18.35
C VAL A 317 4.49 21.31 18.13
N ARG A 318 3.94 21.45 16.93
CA ARG A 318 3.06 22.54 16.53
C ARG A 318 1.74 21.99 16.00
N ALA A 319 0.66 22.34 16.68
CA ALA A 319 -0.70 22.05 16.23
C ALA A 319 -1.15 23.10 15.20
N ILE A 320 -1.64 22.65 14.05
CA ILE A 320 -2.20 23.51 12.99
C ILE A 320 -3.65 23.12 12.76
N ILE A 321 -4.55 24.08 12.95
CA ILE A 321 -5.99 23.88 12.76
C ILE A 321 -6.43 24.53 11.47
N ASP A 322 -6.84 23.71 10.52
CA ASP A 322 -7.30 24.14 9.20
C ASP A 322 -8.79 23.86 9.03
N GLN A 323 -9.63 24.69 9.67
CA GLN A 323 -11.10 24.57 9.62
C GLN A 323 -11.66 24.69 8.20
N GLN A 324 -10.91 25.32 7.29
CA GLN A 324 -11.34 25.61 5.93
C GLN A 324 -10.67 24.69 4.88
N ALA A 325 -9.86 23.72 5.32
CA ALA A 325 -9.10 22.80 4.48
C ALA A 325 -8.29 23.51 3.37
N ARG A 326 -7.69 24.66 3.70
CA ARG A 326 -6.97 25.55 2.79
C ARG A 326 -5.49 25.20 2.58
N LEU A 327 -5.03 24.02 3.03
CA LEU A 327 -3.63 23.57 2.93
C LEU A 327 -2.69 24.29 3.93
N GLN A 328 -3.22 24.72 5.08
CA GLN A 328 -2.43 25.52 6.03
C GLN A 328 -1.26 24.76 6.66
N LEU A 329 -1.32 23.42 6.72
CA LEU A 329 -0.27 22.64 7.37
C LEU A 329 1.08 22.75 6.63
N PRO A 330 1.18 22.44 5.31
CA PRO A 330 2.40 22.77 4.56
C PRO A 330 2.76 24.25 4.64
N GLU A 331 1.81 25.17 4.48
CA GLU A 331 2.09 26.61 4.45
C GLU A 331 2.74 27.13 5.74
N ALA A 332 2.35 26.60 6.90
CA ALA A 332 2.91 26.95 8.20
C ALA A 332 4.43 26.69 8.30
N LEU A 333 4.99 25.83 7.45
CA LEU A 333 6.43 25.57 7.42
C LEU A 333 7.26 26.80 7.05
N ARG A 334 6.69 27.78 6.33
CA ARG A 334 7.43 28.98 5.86
C ARG A 334 7.98 29.81 7.01
N ASP A 335 7.32 29.77 8.17
CA ASP A 335 7.62 30.66 9.29
C ASP A 335 8.71 30.13 10.24
N TYR A 336 9.14 28.86 10.06
CA TYR A 336 10.06 28.19 11.00
C TYR A 336 11.35 27.66 10.38
N GLY A 337 11.54 27.80 9.06
CA GLY A 337 12.75 27.33 8.37
C GLY A 337 14.03 28.09 8.75
N PRO A 338 15.18 27.71 8.16
CA PRO A 338 15.35 26.88 6.97
C PRO A 338 15.31 25.36 7.23
N TRP A 339 14.99 24.58 6.19
CA TRP A 339 14.75 23.12 6.29
C TRP A 339 15.76 22.23 5.54
N ASN A 340 16.80 22.81 4.97
CA ASN A 340 17.77 22.13 4.12
C ASN A 340 18.60 21.04 4.83
N GLU A 341 18.69 21.07 6.15
CA GLU A 341 19.40 20.07 6.97
C GLU A 341 18.50 18.93 7.46
N TYR A 342 17.21 18.96 7.09
CA TYR A 342 16.20 18.02 7.57
C TYR A 342 15.89 16.92 6.55
N ASP A 343 15.59 15.75 7.10
CA ASP A 343 14.87 14.69 6.44
C ASP A 343 13.37 14.86 6.74
N ALA A 344 12.54 14.91 5.69
CA ALA A 344 11.12 15.15 5.83
C ALA A 344 10.29 13.85 5.82
N TYR A 345 9.28 13.77 6.67
CA TYR A 345 8.36 12.64 6.80
C TYR A 345 6.92 13.15 6.73
N LEU A 346 6.13 12.66 5.79
CA LEU A 346 4.76 13.10 5.60
C LEU A 346 3.79 11.93 5.69
N SER A 347 2.76 12.08 6.52
CA SER A 347 1.66 11.11 6.61
C SER A 347 0.35 11.84 6.84
N GLY A 348 -0.68 11.49 6.06
CA GLY A 348 -1.97 12.16 6.13
C GLY A 348 -2.77 12.01 4.84
N PRO A 349 -3.79 12.87 4.62
CA PRO A 349 -4.59 12.85 3.39
C PRO A 349 -3.73 13.07 2.12
N PRO A 350 -4.04 12.41 0.99
CA PRO A 350 -3.23 12.50 -0.24
C PRO A 350 -2.96 13.93 -0.73
N GLY A 351 -3.96 14.81 -0.64
CA GLY A 351 -3.80 16.23 -1.01
C GLY A 351 -2.79 16.98 -0.15
N MET A 352 -2.73 16.66 1.15
CA MET A 352 -1.73 17.22 2.07
C MET A 352 -0.33 16.70 1.73
N ILE A 353 -0.18 15.38 1.48
CA ILE A 353 1.12 14.80 1.14
C ILE A 353 1.65 15.45 -0.15
N ARG A 354 0.84 15.52 -1.20
CA ARG A 354 1.22 16.13 -2.48
C ARG A 354 1.67 17.58 -2.32
N SER A 355 0.84 18.41 -1.69
CA SER A 355 1.17 19.83 -1.45
C SER A 355 2.41 20.00 -0.56
N GLY A 356 2.60 19.13 0.44
CA GLY A 356 3.77 19.12 1.32
C GLY A 356 5.05 18.77 0.56
N VAL A 357 5.05 17.72 -0.26
CA VAL A 357 6.19 17.34 -1.11
C VAL A 357 6.62 18.48 -2.02
N ASP A 358 5.66 19.10 -2.72
CA ASP A 358 5.94 20.22 -3.63
C ASP A 358 6.57 21.41 -2.89
N MET A 359 6.06 21.72 -1.69
CA MET A 359 6.58 22.83 -0.89
C MET A 359 7.98 22.54 -0.34
N LEU A 360 8.22 21.33 0.17
CA LEU A 360 9.52 20.94 0.72
C LEU A 360 10.62 20.94 -0.35
N ARG A 361 10.28 20.52 -1.59
CA ARG A 361 11.16 20.70 -2.76
C ARG A 361 11.44 22.17 -3.03
N GLY A 362 10.42 23.03 -2.92
CA GLY A 362 10.56 24.48 -3.01
C GLY A 362 11.47 25.10 -1.95
N PHE A 363 11.55 24.50 -0.75
CA PHE A 363 12.51 24.87 0.29
C PHE A 363 13.91 24.29 0.08
N GLY A 364 14.13 23.50 -0.98
CA GLY A 364 15.42 22.92 -1.33
C GLY A 364 15.71 21.57 -0.69
N ILE A 365 14.72 20.89 -0.09
CA ILE A 365 14.92 19.52 0.40
C ILE A 365 14.98 18.57 -0.81
N PRO A 366 16.05 17.76 -0.97
CA PRO A 366 16.13 16.78 -2.05
C PRO A 366 15.02 15.74 -1.97
N SER A 367 14.46 15.31 -3.10
CA SER A 367 13.41 14.27 -3.12
C SER A 367 13.80 12.98 -2.41
N SER A 368 15.10 12.62 -2.41
CA SER A 368 15.60 11.43 -1.68
C SER A 368 15.54 11.56 -0.15
N ARG A 369 15.33 12.77 0.37
CA ARG A 369 15.16 13.07 1.80
C ARG A 369 13.70 13.35 2.19
N ILE A 370 12.75 13.20 1.25
CA ILE A 370 11.33 13.37 1.51
C ILE A 370 10.68 11.98 1.50
N ARG A 371 10.25 11.51 2.66
CA ARG A 371 9.68 10.16 2.85
C ARG A 371 8.17 10.25 3.07
N HIS A 372 7.42 9.49 2.29
CA HIS A 372 6.00 9.24 2.50
C HIS A 372 5.62 7.88 1.93
N ASP A 373 4.85 7.10 2.68
CA ASP A 373 4.22 5.88 2.18
C ASP A 373 2.82 6.25 1.69
N ALA A 374 2.68 6.60 0.42
CA ALA A 374 1.37 6.87 -0.16
C ALA A 374 0.57 5.56 -0.26
N VAL A 375 -0.49 5.45 0.54
CA VAL A 375 -1.37 4.25 0.59
C VAL A 375 -2.08 4.01 -0.76
N GLU A 376 -2.21 5.04 -1.60
CA GLU A 376 -2.70 4.92 -2.97
C GLU A 376 -1.61 4.49 -3.96
N GLU A 377 -0.33 4.75 -3.70
CA GLU A 377 0.79 4.46 -4.63
C GLU A 377 1.35 3.04 -4.51
N LEU A 378 0.93 2.25 -3.51
CA LEU A 378 1.14 0.79 -3.55
C LEU A 378 0.16 0.09 -4.50
N LEU A 379 -0.75 0.85 -5.10
CA LEU A 379 -1.49 0.49 -6.31
C LEU A 379 -0.91 1.20 -7.55
N VAL A 380 0.13 2.03 -7.42
CA VAL A 380 0.75 2.84 -8.49
C VAL A 380 2.27 2.70 -8.40
N VAL A 381 2.79 1.52 -8.77
CA VAL A 381 4.16 1.45 -9.28
C VAL A 381 4.04 1.62 -10.79
N GLY A 382 4.48 2.77 -11.31
CA GLY A 382 4.57 3.06 -12.75
C GLY A 382 4.08 4.45 -13.17
N ASN A 383 4.74 5.50 -12.68
CA ASN A 383 5.17 6.74 -13.39
C ASN A 383 5.29 7.94 -12.45
#